data_AF-G5E3T0-F1
#
_entry.id   AF-G5E3T0-F1
#
_cell.length_a   1.000
_cell.length_b   1.000
_cell.length_c   1.000
_cell.angle_alpha   90.00
_cell.angle_beta   90.00
_cell.angle_gamma   90.00
#
_symmetry.space_group_name_H-M   'P 1'
#
loop_
_entity.id
_entity.type
_entity.pdbx_description
1 polymer ?
#
loop_
_entity_poly.entity_id
_entity_poly.type
_entity_poly.pdbx_seq_one_letter_code
_entity_poly.pdbx_strand_id
1 'polypeptide(L)'
;QIGSSAMPYKRNPMRSERCCSLARHLMTLIMNPLQTASVQWFERTLDDSANRRVCLAEALSADIVLSTDNDLIFRIHADSYFAPIHAQLDQLLDPKSFIGRAPQQVLKFLKEEVMPLLAPYQNKMDVKIELDL
;
A
#
# COMPACT_ATOMS: atom_id res chain seq x y z
N GLN A 1 -17.36 20.40 13.53
CA GLN A 1 -17.15 19.10 14.24
C GLN A 1 -16.63 19.40 15.63
N ILE A 2 -17.28 18.89 16.68
CA ILE A 2 -16.82 19.03 18.07
C ILE A 2 -15.56 18.17 18.21
N GLY A 3 -14.39 18.77 18.42
CA GLY A 3 -13.12 18.05 18.54
C GLY A 3 -12.89 17.44 19.93
N SER A 4 -13.59 17.95 20.96
CA SER A 4 -13.59 17.41 22.32
C SER A 4 -14.89 17.78 23.02
N SER A 5 -15.46 16.83 23.78
CA SER A 5 -16.65 17.07 24.61
C SER A 5 -16.41 18.04 25.77
N ALA A 6 -15.15 18.22 26.19
CA ALA A 6 -14.78 19.06 27.33
C ALA A 6 -14.16 20.41 26.94
N MET A 7 -13.67 20.56 25.70
CA MET A 7 -12.97 21.77 25.23
C MET A 7 -13.54 22.25 23.89
N PRO A 8 -14.39 23.29 23.87
CA PRO A 8 -15.10 23.75 22.67
C PRO A 8 -14.18 24.25 21.53
N TYR A 9 -13.00 24.78 21.86
CA TYR A 9 -12.05 25.31 20.88
C TYR A 9 -11.06 24.26 20.37
N LYS A 10 -10.97 23.09 21.01
CA LYS A 10 -9.97 22.07 20.66
C LYS A 10 -10.34 21.38 19.34
N ARG A 11 -9.42 21.38 18.38
CA ARG A 11 -9.55 20.68 17.10
C ARG A 11 -8.46 19.62 16.96
N ASN A 12 -8.86 18.36 16.82
CA ASN A 12 -7.95 17.24 16.63
C ASN A 12 -7.86 16.83 15.15
N PRO A 13 -6.73 16.28 14.68
CA PRO A 13 -6.59 15.71 13.33
C PRO A 13 -7.26 14.32 13.22
N MET A 14 -8.54 14.22 13.58
CA MET A 14 -9.28 12.94 13.65
C MET A 14 -9.33 12.17 12.32
N ARG A 15 -9.25 12.89 11.19
CA ARG A 15 -9.20 12.27 9.86
C ARG A 15 -7.87 11.53 9.66
N SER A 16 -6.75 12.19 9.96
CA SER A 16 -5.42 11.58 9.92
C SER A 16 -5.29 10.43 10.91
N GLU A 17 -5.82 10.56 12.13
CA GLU A 17 -5.86 9.49 13.14
C GLU A 17 -6.59 8.25 12.61
N ARG A 18 -7.73 8.45 11.94
CA ARG A 18 -8.50 7.37 11.30
C ARG A 18 -7.74 6.74 10.13
N CYS A 19 -7.11 7.54 9.25
CA CYS A 19 -6.26 7.03 8.17
C CYS A 19 -5.13 6.16 8.73
N CYS A 20 -4.43 6.60 9.78
CA CYS A 20 -3.36 5.82 10.42
C CYS A 20 -3.87 4.50 11.04
N SER A 21 -5.07 4.51 11.63
CA SER A 21 -5.66 3.30 12.20
C SER A 21 -5.99 2.25 11.12
N LEU A 22 -6.59 2.69 10.01
CA LEU A 22 -6.90 1.81 8.87
C LEU A 22 -5.63 1.35 8.13
N ALA A 23 -4.64 2.23 7.97
CA ALA A 23 -3.34 1.87 7.39
C ALA A 23 -2.63 0.79 8.22
N ARG A 24 -2.76 0.83 9.55
CA ARG A 24 -2.25 -0.22 10.43
C ARG A 24 -2.88 -1.58 10.13
N HIS A 25 -4.21 -1.62 9.96
CA HIS A 25 -4.93 -2.85 9.60
C HIS A 25 -4.46 -3.41 8.25
N LEU A 26 -4.32 -2.55 7.23
CA LEU A 26 -3.77 -2.92 5.93
C LEU A 26 -2.37 -3.55 6.01
N MET A 27 -1.49 -2.98 6.83
CA MET A 27 -0.16 -3.55 7.06
C MET A 27 -0.23 -4.92 7.75
N THR A 28 -1.19 -5.14 8.63
CA THR A 28 -1.38 -6.46 9.28
C THR A 28 -1.93 -7.51 8.32
N LEU A 29 -2.83 -7.11 7.41
CA LEU A 29 -3.47 -8.04 6.47
C LEU A 29 -2.48 -8.76 5.55
N ILE A 30 -1.27 -8.23 5.31
CA ILE A 30 -0.26 -8.86 4.43
C ILE A 30 0.13 -10.28 4.87
N MET A 31 0.04 -10.58 6.16
CA MET A 31 0.42 -11.90 6.68
C MET A 31 -0.54 -13.00 6.23
N ASN A 32 -1.81 -12.67 5.98
CA ASN A 32 -2.84 -13.62 5.56
C ASN A 32 -2.53 -14.27 4.19
N PRO A 33 -2.29 -13.51 3.10
CA PRO A 33 -1.92 -14.10 1.82
C PRO A 33 -0.53 -14.75 1.85
N LEU A 34 0.42 -14.22 2.65
CA LEU A 34 1.74 -14.84 2.80
C LEU A 34 1.64 -16.25 3.40
N GLN A 35 0.88 -16.42 4.48
CA GLN A 35 0.68 -17.72 5.11
C GLN A 35 -0.12 -18.66 4.20
N THR A 36 -1.20 -18.15 3.58
CA THR A 36 -2.05 -18.92 2.65
C THR A 36 -1.23 -19.46 1.48
N ALA A 37 -0.34 -18.66 0.91
CA ALA A 37 0.55 -19.09 -0.17
C ALA A 37 1.60 -20.12 0.29
N SER A 38 2.13 -19.98 1.51
CA SER A 38 3.19 -20.87 2.02
C SER A 38 2.74 -22.32 2.26
N VAL A 39 1.45 -22.55 2.47
CA VAL A 39 0.90 -23.87 2.82
C VAL A 39 -0.02 -24.44 1.74
N GLN A 40 -0.10 -23.81 0.57
CA GLN A 40 -0.82 -24.38 -0.59
C GLN A 40 -0.11 -25.63 -1.10
N TRP A 41 -0.81 -26.76 -1.14
CA TRP A 41 -0.23 -28.01 -1.59
C TRP A 41 -0.59 -28.31 -3.05
N PHE A 42 0.44 -28.60 -3.85
CA PHE A 42 0.37 -29.00 -5.26
C PHE A 42 -0.52 -28.08 -6.11
N GLU A 43 -1.59 -28.60 -6.70
CA GLU A 43 -2.46 -27.86 -7.61
C GLU A 43 -3.40 -26.90 -6.87
N ARG A 44 -3.94 -27.31 -5.71
CA ARG A 44 -4.73 -26.45 -4.82
C ARG A 44 -5.18 -27.14 -3.52
N THR A 45 -5.15 -26.42 -2.38
CA THR A 45 -5.90 -26.76 -1.16
C THR A 45 -7.02 -25.74 -0.88
N LEU A 46 -8.11 -26.11 -0.19
CA LEU A 46 -9.32 -25.27 -0.03
C LEU A 46 -9.28 -24.34 1.20
N ASP A 47 -8.26 -24.45 2.04
CA ASP A 47 -8.00 -23.60 3.20
C ASP A 47 -7.80 -22.11 2.82
N ASP A 48 -7.53 -21.82 1.55
CA ASP A 48 -7.46 -20.46 1.00
C ASP A 48 -8.83 -19.75 0.96
N SER A 49 -9.93 -20.49 0.83
CA SER A 49 -11.24 -19.93 0.46
C SER A 49 -11.80 -18.95 1.48
N ALA A 50 -11.80 -19.32 2.77
CA ALA A 50 -12.32 -18.47 3.82
C ALA A 50 -11.42 -17.25 4.06
N ASN A 51 -10.10 -17.46 4.07
CA ASN A 51 -9.11 -16.39 4.30
C ASN A 51 -9.22 -15.32 3.20
N ARG A 52 -9.29 -15.73 1.94
CA ARG A 52 -9.36 -14.81 0.78
C ARG A 52 -10.65 -14.00 0.75
N ARG A 53 -11.79 -14.55 1.17
CA ARG A 53 -13.07 -13.80 1.24
C ARG A 53 -12.98 -12.62 2.20
N VAL A 54 -12.32 -12.81 3.34
CA VAL A 54 -12.17 -11.76 4.36
C VAL A 54 -11.03 -10.81 3.98
N CYS A 55 -9.83 -11.33 3.77
CA CYS A 55 -8.64 -10.50 3.58
C CYS A 55 -8.73 -9.63 2.32
N LEU A 56 -9.27 -10.13 1.21
CA LEU A 56 -9.39 -9.36 -0.03
C LEU A 56 -10.48 -8.30 0.07
N ALA A 57 -11.59 -8.60 0.74
CA ALA A 57 -12.66 -7.62 0.97
C ALA A 57 -12.19 -6.54 1.95
N GLU A 58 -11.51 -6.90 3.04
CA GLU A 58 -11.00 -5.93 4.00
C GLU A 58 -9.85 -5.10 3.44
N ALA A 59 -9.11 -5.58 2.45
CA ALA A 59 -8.12 -4.77 1.74
C ALA A 59 -8.74 -3.56 1.00
N LEU A 60 -10.07 -3.54 0.76
CA LEU A 60 -10.78 -2.34 0.29
C LEU A 60 -10.72 -1.19 1.30
N SER A 61 -10.32 -1.44 2.56
CA SER A 61 -9.95 -0.36 3.49
C SER A 61 -8.86 0.56 2.95
N ALA A 62 -8.06 0.14 1.96
CA ALA A 62 -7.14 1.01 1.23
C ALA A 62 -7.85 2.13 0.47
N ASP A 63 -9.00 1.82 -0.14
CA ASP A 63 -9.82 2.83 -0.82
C ASP A 63 -10.38 3.83 0.19
N ILE A 64 -10.76 3.37 1.38
CA ILE A 64 -11.19 4.27 2.46
C ILE A 64 -10.03 5.16 2.93
N VAL A 65 -8.80 4.63 3.03
CA VAL A 65 -7.61 5.44 3.37
C VAL A 65 -7.31 6.49 2.31
N LEU A 66 -7.45 6.15 1.02
CA LEU A 66 -7.19 7.04 -0.11
C LEU A 66 -8.31 8.08 -0.34
N SER A 67 -9.57 7.68 -0.11
CA SER A 67 -10.76 8.55 -0.25
C SER A 67 -11.05 9.39 0.99
N THR A 68 -10.46 9.05 2.15
CA THR A 68 -10.53 9.92 3.31
C THR A 68 -9.64 11.13 3.05
N ASP A 69 -10.26 12.25 2.67
CA ASP A 69 -9.61 13.55 2.56
C ASP A 69 -8.83 13.88 3.84
N ASN A 70 -7.52 13.68 3.79
CA ASN A 70 -6.60 14.04 4.85
C ASN A 70 -6.39 15.55 4.80
N ASP A 71 -7.11 16.26 5.67
CA ASP A 71 -7.05 17.72 5.75
C ASP A 71 -5.79 18.24 6.47
N LEU A 72 -4.84 17.36 6.83
CA LEU A 72 -3.60 17.75 7.51
C LEU A 72 -2.81 18.77 6.69
N ILE A 73 -2.65 18.55 5.38
CA ILE A 73 -1.90 19.47 4.51
C ILE A 73 -2.60 20.83 4.44
N PHE A 74 -3.93 20.83 4.32
CA PHE A 74 -4.73 22.04 4.36
C PHE A 74 -4.58 22.81 5.69
N ARG A 75 -4.54 22.09 6.82
CA ARG A 75 -4.31 22.70 8.15
C ARG A 75 -2.91 23.27 8.31
N ILE A 76 -1.89 22.58 7.79
CA ILE A 76 -0.51 23.07 7.78
C ILE A 76 -0.41 24.37 6.95
N HIS A 77 -1.10 24.46 5.82
CA HIS A 77 -1.18 25.70 5.04
C HIS A 77 -1.91 26.83 5.77
N ALA A 78 -2.95 26.53 6.55
CA ALA A 78 -3.73 27.53 7.26
C ALA A 78 -3.04 28.09 8.52
N ASP A 79 -1.98 27.43 9.02
CA ASP A 79 -1.29 27.80 10.24
C ASP A 79 -0.01 28.60 9.94
N SER A 80 0.01 29.84 10.47
CA SER A 80 1.13 30.79 10.32
C SER A 80 2.46 30.27 10.85
N TYR A 81 2.46 29.32 11.80
CA TYR A 81 3.68 28.71 12.31
C TYR A 81 4.47 27.98 11.20
N PHE A 82 3.78 27.39 10.23
CA PHE A 82 4.39 26.62 9.14
C PHE A 82 4.68 27.46 7.88
N ALA A 83 4.45 28.77 7.92
CA ALA A 83 4.73 29.67 6.80
C ALA A 83 6.12 29.49 6.15
N PRO A 84 7.21 29.22 6.88
CA PRO A 84 8.53 29.00 6.27
C PRO A 84 8.65 27.76 5.38
N ILE A 85 7.82 26.73 5.61
CA ILE A 85 7.89 25.45 4.88
C ILE A 85 6.84 25.33 3.77
N HIS A 86 5.91 26.28 3.64
CA HIS A 86 4.81 26.19 2.67
C HIS A 86 5.29 26.03 1.22
N ALA A 87 6.38 26.69 0.84
CA ALA A 87 6.95 26.58 -0.50
C ALA A 87 7.58 25.20 -0.79
N GLN A 88 7.84 24.38 0.23
CA GLN A 88 8.51 23.08 0.12
C GLN A 88 7.54 21.91 0.22
N LEU A 89 6.27 22.14 0.61
CA LEU A 89 5.31 21.07 0.89
C LEU A 89 5.05 20.18 -0.33
N ASP A 90 4.88 20.75 -1.52
CA ASP A 90 4.64 19.97 -2.74
C ASP A 90 5.82 19.03 -3.06
N GLN A 91 7.04 19.50 -2.83
CA GLN A 91 8.25 18.70 -3.04
C GLN A 91 8.42 17.63 -1.95
N LEU A 92 8.13 17.96 -0.69
CA LEU A 92 8.20 17.03 0.43
C LEU A 92 7.14 15.92 0.34
N LEU A 93 6.06 16.14 -0.41
CA LEU A 93 4.97 15.19 -0.59
C LEU A 93 5.05 14.40 -1.89
N ASP A 94 6.12 14.55 -2.70
CA ASP A 94 6.30 13.76 -3.92
C ASP A 94 6.44 12.26 -3.58
N PRO A 95 5.48 11.39 -3.97
CA PRO A 95 5.51 9.96 -3.67
C PRO A 95 6.77 9.25 -4.17
N LYS A 96 7.38 9.77 -5.25
CA LYS A 96 8.61 9.20 -5.83
C LYS A 96 9.82 9.34 -4.89
N SER A 97 9.78 10.27 -3.95
CA SER A 97 10.85 10.42 -2.95
C SER A 97 10.77 9.36 -1.84
N PHE A 98 9.62 8.68 -1.67
CA PHE A 98 9.37 7.72 -0.59
C PHE A 98 9.55 6.26 -0.97
N ILE A 99 9.81 5.95 -2.25
CA ILE A 99 9.99 4.57 -2.74
C ILE A 99 11.42 4.04 -2.54
N GLY A 100 12.30 4.81 -1.90
CA GLY A 100 13.65 4.39 -1.51
C GLY A 100 14.45 3.81 -2.67
N ARG A 101 14.94 2.58 -2.50
CA ARG A 101 15.72 1.86 -3.53
C ARG A 101 14.91 0.81 -4.30
N ALA A 102 13.58 0.84 -4.21
CA ALA A 102 12.72 -0.18 -4.85
C ALA A 102 13.01 -0.35 -6.35
N PRO A 103 13.17 0.72 -7.16
CA PRO A 103 13.50 0.56 -8.58
C PRO A 103 14.85 -0.14 -8.81
N GLN A 104 15.87 0.21 -8.02
CA GLN A 104 17.20 -0.36 -8.13
C GLN A 104 17.25 -1.82 -7.65
N GLN A 105 16.47 -2.16 -6.62
CA GLN A 105 16.34 -3.53 -6.12
C GLN A 105 15.68 -4.44 -7.16
N VAL A 106 14.59 -3.99 -7.79
CA VAL A 106 13.90 -4.75 -8.84
C VAL A 106 14.80 -4.94 -10.06
N LEU A 107 15.45 -3.88 -10.54
CA LEU A 107 16.36 -3.97 -11.68
C LEU A 107 17.55 -4.91 -11.41
N LYS A 108 18.12 -4.84 -10.20
CA LYS A 108 19.22 -5.72 -9.79
C LYS A 108 18.77 -7.18 -9.77
N PHE A 109 17.66 -7.48 -9.10
CA PHE A 109 17.10 -8.83 -9.01
C PHE A 109 16.79 -9.41 -10.39
N LEU A 110 16.12 -8.64 -11.25
CA LEU A 110 15.81 -9.09 -12.61
C LEU A 110 17.09 -9.39 -13.40
N LYS A 111 18.10 -8.52 -13.32
CA LYS A 111 19.33 -8.64 -14.11
C LYS A 111 20.26 -9.75 -13.61
N GLU A 112 20.44 -9.87 -12.30
CA GLU A 112 21.46 -10.75 -11.70
C GLU A 112 20.92 -12.15 -11.40
N GLU A 113 19.62 -12.28 -11.10
CA GLU A 113 19.04 -13.56 -10.67
C GLU A 113 18.07 -14.12 -11.70
N VAL A 114 17.13 -13.32 -12.21
CA VAL A 114 16.06 -13.81 -13.09
C VAL A 114 16.52 -14.05 -14.52
N MET A 115 17.15 -13.06 -15.17
CA MET A 115 17.55 -13.15 -16.57
C MET A 115 18.53 -14.31 -16.87
N PRO A 116 19.53 -14.61 -16.02
CA PRO A 116 20.39 -15.77 -16.21
C PRO A 116 19.65 -17.11 -16.16
N LEU A 117 18.64 -17.24 -15.28
CA LEU A 117 17.81 -18.44 -15.18
C LEU A 117 16.88 -18.62 -16.38
N LEU A 118 16.46 -17.51 -16.98
CA LEU A 118 15.58 -17.49 -18.15
C LEU A 118 16.33 -17.66 -19.48
N ALA A 119 17.64 -17.41 -19.52
CA ALA A 119 18.46 -17.49 -20.73
C ALA A 119 18.36 -18.83 -21.50
N PRO A 120 18.37 -20.02 -20.85
CA PRO A 120 18.23 -21.30 -21.56
C PRO A 120 16.86 -21.50 -22.23
N TYR A 121 15.85 -20.73 -21.82
CA TYR A 121 14.47 -20.88 -22.27
C TYR A 121 14.03 -19.79 -23.25
N GLN A 122 14.93 -18.88 -23.67
CA GLN A 122 14.61 -17.78 -24.60
C GLN A 122 13.88 -18.27 -25.86
N ASN A 123 14.29 -19.40 -26.42
CA ASN A 123 13.70 -19.98 -27.63
C ASN A 123 12.28 -20.54 -27.43
N LYS A 124 11.78 -20.60 -26.19
CA LYS A 124 10.45 -21.08 -25.82
C LYS A 124 9.55 -19.98 -25.23
N MET A 125 10.02 -18.73 -25.18
CA MET A 125 9.27 -17.63 -24.56
C MET A 125 8.17 -17.03 -25.43
N ASP A 126 8.21 -17.24 -26.75
CA ASP A 126 7.20 -16.73 -27.69
C ASP A 126 5.97 -17.65 -27.82
N VAL A 127 5.89 -18.69 -26.99
CA VAL A 127 4.73 -19.59 -26.96
C VAL A 127 3.58 -18.89 -26.25
N LYS A 128 2.60 -18.40 -27.02
CA LYS A 128 1.31 -18.01 -26.49
C LYS A 128 0.58 -19.25 -25.99
N ILE A 129 0.28 -19.28 -24.70
CA ILE A 129 -0.59 -20.31 -24.11
C ILE A 129 -2.02 -19.79 -24.27
N GLU A 130 -2.76 -20.33 -25.23
CA GLU A 130 -4.21 -20.15 -25.30
C GLU A 130 -4.85 -21.12 -24.30
N LEU A 131 -5.58 -20.56 -23.33
CA LEU A 131 -6.44 -21.31 -22.42
C LEU A 131 -7.84 -21.29 -23.02
N ASP A 132 -8.24 -22.38 -23.67
CA ASP A 132 -9.65 -22.61 -24.01
C ASP A 132 -10.38 -22.93 -22.69
N LEU A 133 -11.21 -21.98 -22.26
CA LEU A 133 -12.18 -22.10 -21.17
C LEU A 133 -13.52 -22.59 -21.70
#